data_AF-E2BZR4-F1
#
_entry.id   AF-E2BZR4-F1
#
_cell.length_a   1.000
_cell.length_b   1.000
_cell.length_c   1.000
_cell.angle_alpha   90.00
_cell.angle_beta   90.00
_cell.angle_gamma   90.00
#
_symmetry.space_group_name_H-M   'P 1'
#
loop_
_entity.id
_entity.type
_entity.pdbx_description
1 polymer ?
#
loop_
_entity_poly.entity_id
_entity_poly.type
_entity_poly.pdbx_seq_one_letter_code
_entity_poly.pdbx_strand_id
1 'polypeptide(L)'
;MCESVAGIVKTNKEETDHQLRAKVNDIEFRKEELLRIRKDIVLEIDGLLIYKQRIINTLTSVKRNALEICKKCLVARGRRLGIDLVHDDVEKELLIECEMIQEAENLLARVLEEICEQIRKSKAALYRIDNDHENKECNLHIDRRNMALKKIDFDLNICQATLHSGILMTMNEWEQQTNSNVIDATKAINDAKRLRSYIDTIIKQTIDGLNGQKYVTNKALKRRIEQTQEAKTKLELQHSEIVKQVAAMSNNITQIKSSIADKEGYMALINARLESRCLRPETEVTRDLAEINLVKEIYTLQKIVANLQQMLCEVRM
;
A
#
# COMPACT_ATOMS: atom_id res chain seq x y z
N MET A 1 -32.27 89.32 3.66
CA MET A 1 -32.81 87.94 3.75
C MET A 1 -32.33 87.05 2.60
N CYS A 2 -32.49 87.43 1.32
CA CYS A 2 -32.07 86.58 0.19
C CYS A 2 -30.57 86.23 0.13
N GLU A 3 -29.67 87.15 0.50
CA GLU A 3 -28.21 86.85 0.55
C GLU A 3 -27.84 85.85 1.65
N SER A 4 -28.51 85.92 2.80
CA SER A 4 -28.33 84.98 3.92
C SER A 4 -28.81 83.58 3.54
N VAL A 5 -29.91 83.48 2.80
CA VAL A 5 -30.43 82.20 2.27
C VAL A 5 -29.50 81.61 1.20
N ALA A 6 -28.97 82.44 0.30
CA ALA A 6 -28.02 82.00 -0.72
C ALA A 6 -26.71 81.46 -0.12
N GLY A 7 -26.22 82.08 0.96
CA GLY A 7 -25.08 81.59 1.73
C GLY A 7 -25.32 80.20 2.33
N ILE A 8 -26.47 79.99 2.98
CA ILE A 8 -26.85 78.70 3.58
C ILE A 8 -26.93 77.59 2.53
N VAL A 9 -27.54 77.86 1.37
CA VAL A 9 -27.65 76.89 0.26
C VAL A 9 -26.27 76.49 -0.27
N LYS A 10 -25.35 77.45 -0.40
CA LYS A 10 -23.99 77.18 -0.87
C LYS A 10 -23.21 76.31 0.14
N THR A 11 -23.23 76.65 1.42
CA THR A 11 -22.55 75.89 2.47
C THR A 11 -23.10 74.47 2.59
N ASN A 12 -24.42 74.29 2.56
CA ASN A 12 -25.04 72.96 2.61
C ASN A 12 -24.65 72.10 1.40
N LYS A 13 -24.56 72.71 0.21
CA LYS A 13 -24.08 72.02 -0.99
C LYS A 13 -22.63 71.59 -0.83
N GLU A 14 -21.75 72.49 -0.42
CA GLU A 14 -20.32 72.20 -0.24
C GLU A 14 -20.08 71.06 0.77
N GLU A 15 -20.85 71.05 1.87
CA GLU A 15 -20.83 69.97 2.86
C GLU A 15 -21.33 68.65 2.28
N THR A 16 -22.44 68.65 1.53
CA THR A 16 -22.98 67.43 0.91
C THR A 16 -22.02 66.86 -0.15
N ASP A 17 -21.42 67.73 -0.97
CA ASP A 17 -20.41 67.35 -1.96
C ASP A 17 -19.16 66.78 -1.28
N HIS A 18 -18.78 67.32 -0.11
CA HIS A 18 -17.68 66.80 0.70
C HIS A 18 -17.99 65.41 1.27
N GLN A 19 -19.18 65.21 1.84
CA GLN A 19 -19.62 63.91 2.35
C GLN A 19 -19.72 62.85 1.24
N LEU A 20 -20.19 63.22 0.05
CA LEU A 20 -20.26 62.33 -1.10
C LEU A 20 -18.86 61.91 -1.59
N ARG A 21 -17.91 62.85 -1.62
CA ARG A 21 -16.49 62.53 -1.93
C ARG A 21 -15.89 61.58 -0.89
N ALA A 22 -16.14 61.82 0.39
CA ALA A 22 -15.67 60.93 1.46
C ALA A 22 -16.23 59.51 1.27
N LYS A 23 -17.53 59.39 0.97
CA LYS A 23 -18.18 58.09 0.75
C LYS A 23 -17.61 57.35 -0.47
N VAL A 24 -17.32 58.06 -1.57
CA VAL A 24 -16.67 57.50 -2.74
C VAL A 24 -15.30 56.93 -2.38
N ASN A 25 -14.50 57.66 -1.62
CA ASN A 25 -13.18 57.19 -1.16
C ASN A 25 -13.31 55.93 -0.27
N ASP A 26 -14.29 55.88 0.62
CA ASP A 26 -14.55 54.70 1.46
C ASP A 26 -14.91 53.47 0.62
N ILE A 27 -15.75 53.65 -0.40
CA ILE A 27 -16.16 52.56 -1.31
C ILE A 27 -14.95 52.08 -2.12
N GLU A 28 -14.13 52.99 -2.65
CA GLU A 28 -12.90 52.64 -3.38
C GLU A 28 -11.93 51.86 -2.49
N PHE A 29 -11.70 52.32 -1.26
CA PHE A 29 -10.85 51.61 -0.29
C PHE A 29 -11.33 50.17 -0.06
N ARG A 30 -12.63 49.98 0.20
CA ARG A 30 -13.21 48.64 0.43
C ARG A 30 -13.17 47.78 -0.83
N LYS A 31 -13.37 48.36 -2.01
CA LYS A 31 -13.27 47.67 -3.30
C LYS A 31 -11.86 47.09 -3.51
N GLU A 32 -10.82 47.89 -3.28
CA GLU A 32 -9.43 47.44 -3.41
C GLU A 32 -9.08 46.34 -2.40
N GLU A 33 -9.60 46.42 -1.17
CA GLU A 33 -9.45 45.36 -0.18
C GLU A 33 -10.10 44.04 -0.63
N LEU A 34 -11.33 44.10 -1.14
CA LEU A 34 -12.04 42.93 -1.68
C LEU A 34 -11.30 42.31 -2.87
N LEU A 35 -10.76 43.13 -3.79
CA LEU A 35 -9.98 42.64 -4.94
C LEU A 35 -8.71 41.90 -4.52
N ARG A 36 -7.99 42.42 -3.51
CA ARG A 36 -6.81 41.77 -2.97
C ARG A 36 -7.14 40.39 -2.38
N ILE A 37 -8.19 40.31 -1.56
CA ILE A 37 -8.62 39.04 -0.96
C ILE A 37 -9.16 38.07 -2.00
N ARG A 38 -9.91 38.56 -3.00
CA ARG A 38 -10.38 37.78 -4.14
C ARG A 38 -9.22 37.11 -4.86
N LYS A 39 -8.14 37.85 -5.12
CA LYS A 39 -6.93 37.29 -5.76
C LYS A 39 -6.34 36.17 -4.91
N ASP A 40 -6.17 36.39 -3.62
CA ASP A 40 -5.56 35.41 -2.71
C ASP A 40 -6.40 34.13 -2.56
N ILE A 41 -7.73 34.26 -2.45
CA ILE A 41 -8.60 33.09 -2.30
C ILE A 41 -8.67 32.26 -3.59
N VAL A 42 -8.65 32.90 -4.77
CA VAL A 42 -8.58 32.20 -6.05
C VAL A 42 -7.28 31.39 -6.16
N LEU A 43 -6.15 32.02 -5.84
CA LEU A 43 -4.84 31.34 -5.84
C LEU A 43 -4.82 30.12 -4.90
N GLU A 44 -5.43 30.21 -3.72
CA GLU A 44 -5.51 29.07 -2.80
C GLU A 44 -6.48 27.99 -3.26
N ILE A 45 -7.60 28.34 -3.91
CA ILE A 45 -8.51 27.36 -4.52
C ILE A 45 -7.79 26.56 -5.61
N ASP A 46 -7.07 27.23 -6.50
CA ASP A 46 -6.28 26.60 -7.56
C ASP A 46 -5.19 25.69 -6.96
N GLY A 47 -4.52 26.16 -5.91
CA GLY A 47 -3.59 25.36 -5.12
C GLY A 47 -4.23 24.09 -4.58
N LEU A 48 -5.40 24.18 -3.92
CA LEU A 48 -6.11 23.03 -3.39
C LEU A 48 -6.53 22.03 -4.48
N LEU A 49 -6.90 22.51 -5.68
CA LEU A 49 -7.23 21.62 -6.81
C LEU A 49 -6.04 20.79 -7.27
N ILE A 50 -4.84 21.37 -7.30
CA ILE A 50 -3.60 20.63 -7.61
C ILE A 50 -3.35 19.55 -6.54
N TYR A 51 -3.48 19.90 -5.26
CA TYR A 51 -3.29 18.96 -4.15
C TYR A 51 -4.36 17.86 -4.12
N LYS A 52 -5.60 18.18 -4.47
CA LYS A 52 -6.68 17.20 -4.68
C LYS A 52 -6.24 16.15 -5.72
N GLN A 53 -5.74 16.61 -6.87
CA GLN A 53 -5.29 15.70 -7.92
C GLN A 53 -4.09 14.86 -7.47
N ARG A 54 -3.14 15.44 -6.72
CA ARG A 54 -2.02 14.70 -6.12
C ARG A 54 -2.50 13.57 -5.22
N ILE A 55 -3.43 13.85 -4.30
CA ILE A 55 -4.00 12.82 -3.42
C ILE A 55 -4.73 11.73 -4.20
N ILE A 56 -5.53 12.10 -5.22
CA ILE A 56 -6.22 11.12 -6.08
C ILE A 56 -5.20 10.20 -6.78
N ASN A 57 -4.12 10.78 -7.32
CA ASN A 57 -3.07 10.00 -7.98
C ASN A 57 -2.37 9.06 -7.00
N THR A 58 -2.01 9.53 -5.80
CA THR A 58 -1.39 8.72 -4.75
C THR A 58 -2.32 7.58 -4.32
N LEU A 59 -3.60 7.88 -4.05
CA LEU A 59 -4.60 6.88 -3.66
C LEU A 59 -4.78 5.82 -4.76
N THR A 60 -4.84 6.23 -6.02
CA THR A 60 -4.92 5.32 -7.17
C THR A 60 -3.69 4.42 -7.26
N SER A 61 -2.50 4.98 -7.00
CA SER A 61 -1.25 4.21 -6.99
C SER A 61 -1.24 3.16 -5.87
N VAL A 62 -1.69 3.50 -4.67
CA VAL A 62 -1.78 2.57 -3.54
C VAL A 62 -2.79 1.45 -3.84
N LYS A 63 -3.98 1.80 -4.34
CA LYS A 63 -5.06 0.85 -4.67
C LYS A 63 -4.77 -0.09 -5.83
N ARG A 64 -3.77 0.22 -6.67
CA ARG A 64 -3.61 -0.43 -7.98
C ARG A 64 -3.55 -1.95 -7.88
N ASN A 65 -2.62 -2.50 -7.11
CA ASN A 65 -2.38 -3.95 -7.05
C ASN A 65 -1.76 -4.45 -5.73
N ALA A 66 -1.24 -3.56 -4.88
CA ALA A 66 -0.37 -3.96 -3.76
C ALA A 66 -1.10 -4.91 -2.80
N LEU A 67 -2.31 -4.55 -2.36
CA LEU A 67 -3.12 -5.37 -1.45
C LEU A 67 -3.46 -6.74 -2.06
N GLU A 68 -3.81 -6.77 -3.34
CA GLU A 68 -4.18 -8.01 -4.04
C GLU A 68 -2.99 -8.96 -4.18
N ILE A 69 -1.79 -8.42 -4.42
CA ILE A 69 -0.55 -9.21 -4.44
C ILE A 69 -0.29 -9.81 -3.05
N CYS A 70 -0.39 -9.02 -1.97
CA CYS A 70 -0.18 -9.52 -0.62
C CYS A 70 -1.19 -10.62 -0.26
N LYS A 71 -2.47 -10.45 -0.61
CA LYS A 71 -3.52 -11.48 -0.43
C LYS A 71 -3.21 -12.76 -1.21
N LYS A 72 -2.78 -12.65 -2.48
CA LYS A 72 -2.37 -13.82 -3.26
C LYS A 72 -1.18 -14.55 -2.65
N CYS A 73 -0.19 -13.81 -2.12
CA CYS A 73 0.93 -14.40 -1.40
C CYS A 73 0.46 -15.16 -0.16
N LEU A 74 -0.45 -14.59 0.63
CA LEU A 74 -1.03 -15.27 1.80
C LEU A 74 -1.79 -16.55 1.39
N VAL A 75 -2.62 -16.50 0.35
CA VAL A 75 -3.32 -17.69 -0.17
C VAL A 75 -2.35 -18.76 -0.65
N ALA A 76 -1.29 -18.39 -1.37
CA ALA A 76 -0.27 -19.34 -1.83
C ALA A 76 0.43 -20.03 -0.65
N ARG A 77 0.64 -19.31 0.44
CA ARG A 77 1.23 -19.86 1.67
C ARG A 77 0.29 -20.79 2.43
N GLY A 78 -1.01 -20.48 2.45
CA GLY A 78 -2.03 -21.36 3.02
C GLY A 78 -2.20 -22.70 2.29
N ARG A 79 -1.58 -22.87 1.11
CA ARG A 79 -1.54 -24.13 0.35
C ARG A 79 -0.35 -25.03 0.69
N ARG A 80 0.51 -24.63 1.63
CA ARG A 80 1.61 -25.49 2.10
C ARG A 80 1.04 -26.71 2.83
N LEU A 81 1.79 -27.82 2.80
CA LEU A 81 1.33 -29.12 3.30
C LEU A 81 2.18 -29.60 4.47
N GLY A 82 1.54 -30.31 5.40
CA GLY A 82 2.20 -31.00 6.50
C GLY A 82 3.04 -30.04 7.36
N ILE A 83 4.30 -30.39 7.56
CA ILE A 83 5.24 -29.63 8.41
C ILE A 83 5.56 -28.23 7.88
N ASP A 84 5.28 -27.94 6.61
CA ASP A 84 5.53 -26.62 6.00
C ASP A 84 4.36 -25.64 6.19
N LEU A 85 3.20 -26.10 6.67
CA LEU A 85 2.08 -25.24 7.03
C LEU A 85 2.35 -24.57 8.38
N VAL A 86 3.08 -23.46 8.34
CA VAL A 86 3.51 -22.71 9.53
C VAL A 86 3.29 -21.21 9.35
N HIS A 87 2.93 -20.55 10.45
CA HIS A 87 2.93 -19.10 10.55
C HIS A 87 4.37 -18.61 10.71
N ASP A 88 5.04 -18.35 9.58
CA ASP A 88 6.41 -17.83 9.57
C ASP A 88 6.46 -16.29 9.51
N ASP A 89 7.66 -15.74 9.59
CA ASP A 89 7.90 -14.30 9.53
C ASP A 89 7.31 -13.66 8.26
N VAL A 90 7.32 -14.35 7.12
CA VAL A 90 6.77 -13.81 5.87
C VAL A 90 5.26 -13.62 5.97
N GLU A 91 4.56 -14.56 6.59
CA GLU A 91 3.11 -14.44 6.80
C GLU A 91 2.77 -13.26 7.69
N LYS A 92 3.51 -13.11 8.80
CA LYS A 92 3.37 -11.98 9.70
C LYS A 92 3.57 -10.65 8.99
N GLU A 93 4.67 -10.51 8.24
CA GLU A 93 4.97 -9.26 7.54
C GLU A 93 3.99 -8.97 6.39
N LEU A 94 3.47 -10.00 5.71
CA LEU A 94 2.42 -9.86 4.69
C LEU A 94 1.08 -9.37 5.28
N LEU A 95 0.72 -9.84 6.48
CA LEU A 95 -0.48 -9.39 7.18
C LEU A 95 -0.35 -7.91 7.57
N ILE A 96 0.81 -7.53 8.16
CA ILE A 96 1.11 -6.13 8.49
C ILE A 96 1.09 -5.26 7.22
N GLU A 97 1.66 -5.73 6.11
CA GLU A 97 1.61 -5.00 4.84
C GLU A 97 0.19 -4.81 4.32
N CYS A 98 -0.69 -5.82 4.44
CA CYS A 98 -2.10 -5.67 4.08
C CYS A 98 -2.81 -4.62 4.94
N GLU A 99 -2.61 -4.66 6.26
CA GLU A 99 -3.18 -3.71 7.21
C GLU A 99 -2.71 -2.28 6.91
N MET A 100 -1.39 -2.09 6.74
CA MET A 100 -0.80 -0.80 6.43
C MET A 100 -1.29 -0.22 5.10
N ILE A 101 -1.45 -1.05 4.05
CA ILE A 101 -2.01 -0.60 2.77
C ILE A 101 -3.45 -0.11 2.99
N GLN A 102 -4.27 -0.85 3.75
CA GLN A 102 -5.66 -0.47 3.99
C GLN A 102 -5.78 0.80 4.83
N GLU A 103 -4.94 0.95 5.86
CA GLU A 103 -4.86 2.16 6.68
C GLU A 103 -4.44 3.37 5.86
N ALA A 104 -3.43 3.22 4.98
CA ALA A 104 -3.00 4.25 4.07
C ALA A 104 -4.13 4.69 3.12
N GLU A 105 -4.87 3.73 2.55
CA GLU A 105 -6.03 4.04 1.70
C GLU A 105 -7.10 4.84 2.45
N ASN A 106 -7.43 4.42 3.67
CA ASN A 106 -8.43 5.09 4.51
C ASN A 106 -7.99 6.51 4.90
N LEU A 107 -6.71 6.68 5.28
CA LEU A 107 -6.14 7.98 5.61
C LEU A 107 -6.20 8.93 4.42
N LEU A 108 -5.73 8.49 3.25
CA LEU A 108 -5.73 9.30 2.02
C LEU A 108 -7.16 9.64 1.56
N ALA A 109 -8.12 8.73 1.74
CA ALA A 109 -9.53 8.99 1.44
C ALA A 109 -10.13 10.08 2.35
N ARG A 110 -9.87 10.02 3.66
CA ARG A 110 -10.32 11.09 4.59
C ARG A 110 -9.71 12.44 4.25
N VAL A 111 -8.41 12.49 3.95
CA VAL A 111 -7.75 13.73 3.53
C VAL A 111 -8.34 14.27 2.22
N LEU A 112 -8.74 13.40 1.28
CA LEU A 112 -9.42 13.83 0.06
C LEU A 112 -10.77 14.50 0.35
N GLU A 113 -11.55 13.96 1.29
CA GLU A 113 -12.80 14.55 1.75
C GLU A 113 -12.57 15.92 2.39
N GLU A 114 -11.57 16.04 3.27
CA GLU A 114 -11.19 17.32 3.90
C GLU A 114 -10.81 18.38 2.85
N ILE A 115 -10.06 18.00 1.81
CA ILE A 115 -9.71 18.90 0.70
C ILE A 115 -10.97 19.34 -0.05
N CYS A 116 -11.88 18.41 -0.36
CA CYS A 116 -13.10 18.74 -1.09
C CYS A 116 -13.99 19.70 -0.29
N GLU A 117 -14.12 19.49 1.01
CA GLU A 117 -14.86 20.38 1.89
C GLU A 117 -14.20 21.75 2.04
N GLN A 118 -12.87 21.81 2.13
CA GLN A 118 -12.17 23.09 2.18
C GLN A 118 -12.31 23.87 0.86
N ILE A 119 -12.24 23.20 -0.30
CA ILE A 119 -12.52 23.83 -1.60
C ILE A 119 -13.94 24.41 -1.63
N ARG A 120 -14.93 23.66 -1.11
CA ARG A 120 -16.32 24.13 -1.05
C ARG A 120 -16.46 25.39 -0.18
N LYS A 121 -15.85 25.39 1.01
CA LYS A 121 -15.82 26.55 1.92
C LYS A 121 -15.15 27.77 1.27
N SER A 122 -13.99 27.58 0.63
CA SER A 122 -13.29 28.66 -0.05
C SER A 122 -14.09 29.24 -1.23
N LYS A 123 -14.76 28.39 -2.03
CA LYS A 123 -15.66 28.87 -3.10
C LYS A 123 -16.86 29.65 -2.56
N ALA A 124 -17.43 29.24 -1.44
CA ALA A 124 -18.53 29.96 -0.80
C ALA A 124 -18.08 31.33 -0.26
N ALA A 125 -16.86 31.44 0.28
CA ALA A 125 -16.29 32.72 0.71
C ALA A 125 -15.97 33.61 -0.50
N LEU A 126 -15.41 33.05 -1.58
CA LEU A 126 -15.17 33.77 -2.84
C LEU A 126 -16.48 34.37 -3.41
N TYR A 127 -17.56 33.59 -3.43
CA TYR A 127 -18.87 34.09 -3.86
C TYR A 127 -19.34 35.30 -3.04
N ARG A 128 -19.14 35.29 -1.72
CA ARG A 128 -19.50 36.43 -0.86
C ARG A 128 -18.66 37.67 -1.17
N ILE A 129 -17.35 37.49 -1.38
CA ILE A 129 -16.43 38.56 -1.78
C ILE A 129 -16.83 39.15 -3.14
N ASP A 130 -17.15 38.30 -4.12
CA ASP A 130 -17.55 38.71 -5.46
C ASP A 130 -18.85 39.51 -5.46
N ASN A 131 -19.86 39.03 -4.73
CA ASN A 131 -21.14 39.72 -4.58
C ASN A 131 -20.98 41.06 -3.84
N ASP A 132 -20.15 41.11 -2.79
CA ASP A 132 -19.86 42.38 -2.10
C ASP A 132 -19.15 43.35 -3.03
N HIS A 133 -18.14 42.89 -3.78
CA HIS A 133 -17.42 43.70 -4.76
C HIS A 133 -18.34 44.29 -5.83
N GLU A 134 -19.24 43.48 -6.39
CA GLU A 134 -20.22 43.93 -7.40
C GLU A 134 -21.18 45.00 -6.83
N ASN A 135 -21.65 44.81 -5.60
CA ASN A 135 -22.48 45.81 -4.91
C ASN A 135 -21.72 47.12 -4.68
N LYS A 136 -20.44 47.03 -4.26
CA LYS A 136 -19.57 48.20 -4.08
C LYS A 136 -19.31 48.92 -5.42
N GLU A 137 -19.12 48.18 -6.51
CA GLU A 137 -18.91 48.76 -7.85
C GLU A 137 -20.16 49.49 -8.36
N CYS A 138 -21.34 48.89 -8.19
CA CYS A 138 -22.61 49.52 -8.55
C CYS A 138 -22.82 50.81 -7.74
N ASN A 139 -22.57 50.77 -6.43
CA ASN A 139 -22.69 51.94 -5.56
C ASN A 139 -21.71 53.05 -5.97
N LEU A 140 -20.45 52.68 -6.24
CA LEU A 140 -19.42 53.61 -6.70
C LEU A 140 -19.81 54.30 -8.02
N HIS A 141 -20.40 53.55 -8.95
CA HIS A 141 -20.87 54.11 -10.22
C HIS A 141 -22.00 55.15 -10.01
N ILE A 142 -22.96 54.83 -9.13
CA ILE A 142 -24.05 55.74 -8.77
C ILE A 142 -23.51 57.02 -8.12
N ASP A 143 -22.64 56.89 -7.13
CA ASP A 143 -22.10 58.05 -6.39
C ASP A 143 -21.19 58.91 -7.27
N ARG A 144 -20.38 58.31 -8.15
CA ARG A 144 -19.59 59.06 -9.15
C ARG A 144 -20.47 59.81 -10.14
N ARG A 145 -21.58 59.20 -10.59
CA ARG A 145 -22.56 59.89 -11.43
C ARG A 145 -23.19 61.05 -10.68
N ASN A 146 -23.58 60.86 -9.42
CA ASN A 146 -24.17 61.90 -8.58
C ASN A 146 -23.21 63.08 -8.38
N MET A 147 -21.91 62.83 -8.17
CA MET A 147 -20.89 63.89 -8.10
C MET A 147 -20.72 64.65 -9.42
N ALA A 148 -20.98 64.02 -10.56
CA ALA A 148 -20.84 64.63 -11.88
C ALA A 148 -22.04 65.51 -12.28
N LEU A 149 -23.19 65.38 -11.59
CA LEU A 149 -24.41 66.14 -11.89
C LEU A 149 -24.20 67.64 -11.65
N LYS A 150 -24.60 68.45 -12.63
CA LYS A 150 -24.56 69.92 -12.58
C LYS A 150 -25.99 70.48 -12.51
N LYS A 151 -26.12 71.69 -11.96
CA LYS A 151 -27.41 72.39 -11.81
C LYS A 151 -28.15 72.60 -13.14
N ILE A 152 -27.44 72.57 -14.28
CA ILE A 152 -27.97 72.86 -15.62
C ILE A 152 -28.41 71.57 -16.34
N ASP A 153 -28.22 70.39 -15.73
CA ASP A 153 -28.57 69.13 -16.36
C ASP A 153 -30.10 69.02 -16.54
N PHE A 154 -30.53 68.78 -17.78
CA PHE A 154 -31.90 68.98 -18.28
C PHE A 154 -32.95 67.99 -17.72
N ASP A 155 -32.50 66.95 -17.01
CA ASP A 155 -33.32 65.84 -16.48
C ASP A 155 -33.57 65.90 -14.96
N LEU A 156 -33.33 67.04 -14.30
CA LEU A 156 -33.70 67.28 -12.90
C LEU A 156 -35.21 67.50 -12.72
N ASN A 157 -36.03 66.67 -13.38
CA ASN A 157 -37.48 66.68 -13.22
C ASN A 157 -37.79 66.37 -11.74
N ILE A 158 -38.76 67.08 -11.15
CA ILE A 158 -39.08 67.02 -9.72
C ILE A 158 -39.72 65.66 -9.41
N CYS A 159 -38.89 64.61 -9.32
CA CYS A 159 -39.28 63.35 -8.72
C CYS A 159 -39.38 63.59 -7.22
N GLN A 160 -40.59 63.53 -6.66
CA GLN A 160 -40.75 63.34 -5.23
C GLN A 160 -40.04 62.04 -4.87
N ALA A 161 -38.89 62.16 -4.21
CA ALA A 161 -38.11 61.01 -3.78
C ALA A 161 -38.96 60.20 -2.79
N THR A 162 -39.55 59.10 -3.28
CA THR A 162 -40.20 58.13 -2.42
C THR A 162 -39.12 57.52 -1.54
N LEU A 163 -39.08 57.87 -0.25
CA LEU A 163 -38.23 57.23 0.75
C LEU A 163 -38.40 55.71 0.61
N HIS A 164 -37.31 55.03 0.34
CA HIS A 164 -37.33 53.60 0.03
C HIS A 164 -37.90 52.83 1.22
N SER A 165 -38.95 52.03 1.01
CA SER A 165 -39.63 51.24 2.05
C SER A 165 -38.81 50.00 2.50
N GLY A 166 -37.55 49.90 2.11
CA GLY A 166 -36.66 48.78 2.44
C GLY A 166 -35.96 48.97 3.78
N ILE A 167 -35.40 47.88 4.32
CA ILE A 167 -34.53 47.92 5.50
C ILE A 167 -33.28 48.74 5.13
N LEU A 168 -33.17 49.94 5.69
CA LEU A 168 -32.03 50.81 5.46
C LEU A 168 -30.86 50.33 6.31
N MET A 169 -29.79 49.90 5.65
CA MET A 169 -28.55 49.53 6.33
C MET A 169 -27.83 50.78 6.84
N THR A 170 -27.45 50.76 8.11
CA THR A 170 -26.64 51.81 8.72
C THR A 170 -25.21 51.80 8.17
N MET A 171 -24.48 52.91 8.31
CA MET A 171 -23.09 52.99 7.88
C MET A 171 -22.21 51.95 8.59
N ASN A 172 -22.47 51.71 9.88
CA ASN A 172 -21.77 50.70 10.67
C ASN A 172 -22.07 49.28 10.16
N GLU A 173 -23.32 48.96 9.83
CA GLU A 173 -23.68 47.65 9.26
C GLU A 173 -23.06 47.42 7.88
N TRP A 174 -22.98 48.45 7.03
CA TRP A 174 -22.32 48.37 5.71
C TRP A 174 -20.83 48.03 5.84
N GLU A 175 -20.17 48.64 6.82
CA GLU A 175 -18.77 48.38 7.12
C GLU A 175 -18.58 46.98 7.72
N GLN A 176 -19.40 46.60 8.69
CA GLN A 176 -19.36 45.29 9.34
C GLN A 176 -19.60 44.15 8.37
N GLN A 177 -20.50 44.30 7.40
CA GLN A 177 -20.74 43.28 6.37
C GLN A 177 -19.47 42.99 5.57
N THR A 178 -18.77 44.05 5.14
CA THR A 178 -17.53 43.93 4.37
C THR A 178 -16.42 43.31 5.23
N ASN A 179 -16.26 43.80 6.46
CA ASN A 179 -15.29 43.26 7.42
C ASN A 179 -15.52 41.76 7.71
N SER A 180 -16.78 41.35 7.87
CA SER A 180 -17.12 39.94 8.11
C SER A 180 -16.75 39.06 6.92
N ASN A 181 -17.02 39.52 5.68
CA ASN A 181 -16.64 38.80 4.47
C ASN A 181 -15.12 38.65 4.35
N VAL A 182 -14.38 39.73 4.64
CA VAL A 182 -12.91 39.78 4.68
C VAL A 182 -12.35 38.77 5.69
N ILE A 183 -12.88 38.75 6.91
CA ILE A 183 -12.44 37.85 7.99
C ILE A 183 -12.69 36.38 7.60
N ASP A 184 -13.89 36.08 7.10
CA ASP A 184 -14.26 34.73 6.66
C ASP A 184 -13.35 34.23 5.52
N ALA A 185 -13.12 35.06 4.50
CA ALA A 185 -12.27 34.72 3.38
C ALA A 185 -10.81 34.53 3.81
N THR A 186 -10.30 35.40 4.68
CA THR A 186 -8.95 35.29 5.25
C THR A 186 -8.79 33.99 6.06
N LYS A 187 -9.81 33.62 6.85
CA LYS A 187 -9.84 32.35 7.56
C LYS A 187 -9.80 31.16 6.60
N ALA A 188 -10.62 31.17 5.54
CA ALA A 188 -10.64 30.12 4.53
C ALA A 188 -9.28 29.97 3.80
N ILE A 189 -8.61 31.09 3.49
CA ILE A 189 -7.25 31.13 2.93
C ILE A 189 -6.25 30.47 3.89
N ASN A 190 -6.27 30.84 5.17
CA ASN A 190 -5.33 30.30 6.17
C ASN A 190 -5.55 28.80 6.43
N ASP A 191 -6.82 28.37 6.50
CA ASP A 191 -7.16 26.95 6.63
C ASP A 191 -6.71 26.16 5.39
N ALA A 192 -6.85 26.72 4.17
CA ALA A 192 -6.35 26.11 2.94
C ALA A 192 -4.83 25.97 2.92
N LYS A 193 -4.09 27.00 3.33
CA LYS A 193 -2.62 26.96 3.44
C LYS A 193 -2.16 25.89 4.43
N ARG A 194 -2.78 25.83 5.61
CA ARG A 194 -2.47 24.79 6.61
C ARG A 194 -2.73 23.39 6.07
N LEU A 195 -3.87 23.21 5.38
CA LEU A 195 -4.23 21.92 4.80
C LEU A 195 -3.23 21.47 3.73
N ARG A 196 -2.80 22.38 2.84
CA ARG A 196 -1.76 22.09 1.82
C ARG A 196 -0.45 21.62 2.45
N SER A 197 0.04 22.33 3.47
CA SER A 197 1.26 21.93 4.19
C SER A 197 1.12 20.57 4.88
N TYR A 198 -0.06 20.27 5.43
CA TYR A 198 -0.35 18.99 6.05
C TYR A 198 -0.36 17.83 5.03
N ILE A 199 -0.93 18.06 3.84
CA ILE A 199 -1.04 17.04 2.79
C ILE A 199 0.33 16.55 2.31
N ASP A 200 1.28 17.45 2.09
CA ASP A 200 2.62 17.03 1.64
C ASP A 200 3.29 16.11 2.67
N THR A 201 3.13 16.42 3.97
CA THR A 201 3.61 15.57 5.06
C THR A 201 2.92 14.21 5.07
N ILE A 202 1.58 14.17 4.93
CA ILE A 202 0.83 12.91 4.93
C ILE A 202 1.20 12.03 3.73
N ILE A 203 1.30 12.61 2.53
CA ILE A 203 1.73 11.86 1.34
C ILE A 203 3.11 11.26 1.57
N LYS A 204 4.06 12.07 2.06
CA LYS A 204 5.43 11.60 2.32
C LYS A 204 5.46 10.47 3.36
N GLN A 205 4.83 10.67 4.52
CA GLN A 205 4.76 9.67 5.58
C GLN A 205 4.12 8.36 5.11
N THR A 206 3.05 8.46 4.31
CA THR A 206 2.37 7.29 3.76
C THR A 206 3.28 6.52 2.80
N ILE A 207 3.96 7.23 1.89
CA ILE A 207 4.89 6.60 0.93
C ILE A 207 6.07 5.97 1.65
N ASP A 208 6.67 6.67 2.61
CA ASP A 208 7.83 6.18 3.36
C ASP A 208 7.45 4.96 4.21
N GLY A 209 6.28 4.99 4.87
CA GLY A 209 5.75 3.86 5.64
C GLY A 209 5.50 2.62 4.78
N LEU A 210 4.81 2.77 3.64
CA LEU A 210 4.53 1.65 2.73
C LEU A 210 5.82 1.07 2.12
N ASN A 211 6.78 1.93 1.74
CA ASN A 211 8.08 1.47 1.24
C ASN A 211 8.89 0.75 2.32
N GLY A 212 8.83 1.24 3.57
CA GLY A 212 9.44 0.59 4.73
C GLY A 212 8.87 -0.82 4.94
N GLN A 213 7.55 -0.96 4.99
CA GLN A 213 6.92 -2.27 5.18
C GLN A 213 7.21 -3.22 4.01
N LYS A 214 7.11 -2.74 2.77
CA LYS A 214 7.50 -3.50 1.58
C LYS A 214 8.94 -4.02 1.69
N TYR A 215 9.87 -3.23 2.20
CA TYR A 215 11.26 -3.66 2.39
C TYR A 215 11.35 -4.79 3.43
N VAL A 216 10.65 -4.66 4.56
CA VAL A 216 10.62 -5.68 5.61
C VAL A 216 10.02 -7.00 5.10
N THR A 217 8.86 -6.96 4.43
CA THR A 217 8.24 -8.15 3.83
C THR A 217 9.16 -8.83 2.81
N ASN A 218 9.78 -8.05 1.91
CA ASN A 218 10.70 -8.61 0.92
C ASN A 218 11.94 -9.23 1.55
N LYS A 219 12.44 -8.65 2.64
CA LYS A 219 13.56 -9.20 3.39
C LYS A 219 13.18 -10.54 4.04
N ALA A 220 11.99 -10.63 4.64
CA ALA A 220 11.47 -11.89 5.18
C ALA A 220 11.33 -12.95 4.07
N LEU A 221 10.77 -12.57 2.91
CA LEU A 221 10.61 -13.46 1.75
C LEU A 221 11.96 -14.01 1.29
N LYS A 222 12.94 -13.13 1.10
CA LYS A 222 14.30 -13.51 0.68
C LYS A 222 14.91 -14.51 1.65
N ARG A 223 14.83 -14.24 2.95
CA ARG A 223 15.34 -15.14 3.99
C ARG A 223 14.65 -16.51 3.94
N ARG A 224 13.34 -16.55 3.76
CA ARG A 224 12.59 -17.83 3.68
C ARG A 224 12.96 -18.62 2.43
N ILE A 225 13.21 -17.95 1.31
CA ILE A 225 13.68 -18.59 0.07
C ILE A 225 15.06 -19.21 0.30
N GLU A 226 15.99 -18.49 0.91
CA GLU A 226 17.34 -18.98 1.24
C GLU A 226 17.27 -20.22 2.14
N GLN A 227 16.47 -20.17 3.22
CA GLN A 227 16.26 -21.31 4.13
C GLN A 227 15.67 -22.53 3.40
N THR A 228 14.71 -22.31 2.50
CA THR A 228 14.08 -23.40 1.74
C THR A 228 15.07 -24.04 0.77
N GLN A 229 15.91 -23.22 0.12
CA GLN A 229 16.94 -23.70 -0.80
C GLN A 229 18.02 -24.50 -0.08
N GLU A 230 18.43 -24.06 1.11
CA GLU A 230 19.38 -24.79 1.96
C GLU A 230 18.81 -26.15 2.39
N ALA A 231 17.57 -26.18 2.91
CA ALA A 231 16.89 -27.40 3.29
C ALA A 231 16.75 -28.38 2.13
N LYS A 232 16.36 -27.89 0.94
CA LYS A 232 16.29 -28.69 -0.29
C LYS A 232 17.64 -29.32 -0.62
N THR A 233 18.71 -28.52 -0.64
CA THR A 233 20.06 -29.00 -0.98
C THR A 233 20.52 -30.09 -0.01
N LYS A 234 20.23 -29.93 1.28
CA LYS A 234 20.54 -30.92 2.31
C LYS A 234 19.77 -32.23 2.09
N LEU A 235 18.47 -32.14 1.79
CA LEU A 235 17.64 -33.32 1.51
C LEU A 235 18.07 -34.04 0.24
N GLU A 236 18.43 -33.33 -0.83
CA GLU A 236 18.95 -33.91 -2.07
C GLU A 236 20.27 -34.66 -1.83
N LEU A 237 21.16 -34.09 -1.01
CA LEU A 237 22.42 -34.75 -0.63
C LEU A 237 22.16 -36.01 0.19
N GLN A 238 21.30 -35.94 1.22
CA GLN A 238 20.94 -37.09 2.04
C GLN A 238 20.28 -38.19 1.20
N HIS A 239 19.38 -37.83 0.30
CA HIS A 239 18.74 -38.76 -0.62
C HIS A 239 19.77 -39.46 -1.52
N SER A 240 20.70 -38.72 -2.11
CA SER A 240 21.79 -39.27 -2.93
C SER A 240 22.63 -40.29 -2.17
N GLU A 241 22.98 -39.98 -0.92
CA GLU A 241 23.76 -40.87 -0.06
C GLU A 241 22.98 -42.14 0.30
N ILE A 242 21.71 -42.01 0.70
CA ILE A 242 20.84 -43.16 0.99
C ILE A 242 20.68 -44.06 -0.23
N VAL A 243 20.48 -43.48 -1.43
CA VAL A 243 20.38 -44.26 -2.67
C VAL A 243 21.66 -45.05 -2.95
N LYS A 244 22.85 -44.45 -2.73
CA LYS A 244 24.12 -45.17 -2.86
C LYS A 244 24.23 -46.32 -1.86
N GLN A 245 23.84 -46.09 -0.61
CA GLN A 245 23.86 -47.13 0.43
C GLN A 245 22.89 -48.27 0.10
N VAL A 246 21.69 -47.96 -0.41
CA VAL A 246 20.71 -48.96 -0.87
C VAL A 246 21.27 -49.77 -2.05
N ALA A 247 21.93 -49.12 -3.02
CA ALA A 247 22.56 -49.81 -4.14
C ALA A 247 23.70 -50.72 -3.70
N ALA A 248 24.57 -50.26 -2.80
CA ALA A 248 25.64 -51.06 -2.22
C ALA A 248 25.10 -52.26 -1.44
N MET A 249 24.07 -52.05 -0.62
CA MET A 249 23.42 -53.13 0.13
C MET A 249 22.76 -54.14 -0.81
N SER A 250 22.09 -53.67 -1.87
CA SER A 250 21.50 -54.54 -2.89
C SER A 250 22.56 -55.39 -3.60
N ASN A 251 23.70 -54.80 -3.96
CA ASN A 251 24.84 -55.53 -4.54
C ASN A 251 25.38 -56.59 -3.56
N ASN A 252 25.56 -56.24 -2.29
CA ASN A 252 25.98 -57.18 -1.25
C ASN A 252 25.01 -58.37 -1.13
N ILE A 253 23.69 -58.11 -1.15
CA ILE A 253 22.67 -59.17 -1.15
C ILE A 253 22.82 -60.06 -2.38
N THR A 254 23.01 -59.50 -3.58
CA THR A 254 23.20 -60.30 -4.80
C THR A 254 24.46 -61.16 -4.75
N GLN A 255 25.57 -60.61 -4.22
CA GLN A 255 26.83 -61.33 -4.08
C GLN A 255 26.72 -62.48 -3.07
N ILE A 256 26.06 -62.26 -1.92
CA ILE A 256 25.82 -63.32 -0.93
C ILE A 256 24.95 -64.43 -1.55
N LYS A 257 23.87 -64.08 -2.27
CA LYS A 257 23.02 -65.06 -2.96
C LYS A 257 23.80 -65.87 -4.00
N SER A 258 24.62 -65.22 -4.83
CA SER A 258 25.46 -65.91 -5.81
C SER A 258 26.44 -66.86 -5.13
N SER A 259 27.08 -66.41 -4.04
CA SER A 259 28.01 -67.25 -3.26
C SER A 259 27.30 -68.47 -2.67
N ILE A 260 26.08 -68.31 -2.11
CA ILE A 260 25.28 -69.44 -1.62
C ILE A 260 25.01 -70.44 -2.76
N ALA A 261 24.52 -69.97 -3.90
CA ALA A 261 24.22 -70.84 -5.05
C ALA A 261 25.46 -71.59 -5.56
N ASP A 262 26.61 -70.91 -5.65
CA ASP A 262 27.88 -71.53 -6.03
C ASP A 262 28.27 -72.65 -5.06
N LYS A 263 28.18 -72.40 -3.74
CA LYS A 263 28.50 -73.39 -2.70
C LYS A 263 27.52 -74.56 -2.69
N GLU A 264 26.23 -74.31 -2.89
CA GLU A 264 25.21 -75.36 -3.06
C GLU A 264 25.50 -76.24 -4.29
N GLY A 265 25.96 -75.65 -5.39
CA GLY A 265 26.42 -76.39 -6.58
C GLY A 265 27.60 -77.33 -6.28
N TYR A 266 28.61 -76.87 -5.52
CA TYR A 266 29.71 -77.74 -5.07
C TYR A 266 29.24 -78.87 -4.15
N MET A 267 28.29 -78.61 -3.24
CA MET A 267 27.71 -79.65 -2.39
C MET A 267 26.96 -80.70 -3.21
N ALA A 268 26.19 -80.28 -4.23
CA ALA A 268 25.51 -81.20 -5.13
C ALA A 268 26.51 -82.11 -5.88
N LEU A 269 27.63 -81.56 -6.36
CA LEU A 269 28.70 -82.33 -6.99
C LEU A 269 29.34 -83.35 -6.04
N ILE A 270 29.61 -82.96 -4.78
CA ILE A 270 30.16 -83.87 -3.77
C ILE A 270 29.16 -85.00 -3.44
N ASN A 271 27.88 -84.68 -3.29
CA ASN A 271 26.82 -85.67 -3.06
C ASN A 271 26.72 -86.66 -4.23
N ALA A 272 26.71 -86.19 -5.48
CA ALA A 272 26.68 -87.05 -6.65
C ALA A 272 27.92 -87.96 -6.73
N ARG A 273 29.10 -87.44 -6.33
CA ARG A 273 30.33 -88.24 -6.23
C ARG A 273 30.24 -89.30 -5.15
N LEU A 274 29.75 -88.96 -3.95
CA LEU A 274 29.55 -89.91 -2.85
C LEU A 274 28.54 -91.00 -3.24
N GLU A 275 27.40 -90.63 -3.84
CA GLU A 275 26.38 -91.57 -4.32
C GLU A 275 26.95 -92.54 -5.37
N SER A 276 27.69 -92.03 -6.35
CA SER A 276 28.37 -92.86 -7.35
C SER A 276 29.35 -93.85 -6.72
N ARG A 277 29.98 -93.50 -5.61
CA ARG A 277 30.90 -94.38 -4.87
C ARG A 277 30.18 -95.43 -4.03
N CYS A 278 28.96 -95.16 -3.57
CA CYS A 278 28.11 -96.15 -2.92
C CYS A 278 27.66 -97.28 -3.86
N LEU A 279 27.71 -97.06 -5.19
CA LEU A 279 27.38 -98.06 -6.21
C LEU A 279 28.54 -99.01 -6.56
N ARG A 280 29.69 -98.91 -5.88
CA ARG A 280 30.82 -99.81 -6.10
C ARG A 280 30.44 -101.25 -5.70
N PRO A 281 30.94 -102.29 -6.41
CA PRO A 281 30.72 -103.69 -6.04
C PRO A 281 31.14 -103.99 -4.59
N GLU A 282 30.47 -104.92 -3.92
CA GLU A 282 30.50 -105.13 -2.44
C GLU A 282 31.91 -105.19 -1.82
N THR A 283 32.90 -105.72 -2.52
CA THR A 283 34.29 -105.84 -2.03
C THR A 283 35.13 -104.57 -2.21
N GLU A 284 34.68 -103.61 -3.02
CA GLU A 284 35.39 -102.36 -3.38
C GLU A 284 34.84 -101.12 -2.64
N VAL A 285 33.81 -101.28 -1.81
CA VAL A 285 33.26 -100.22 -0.95
C VAL A 285 34.25 -99.95 0.18
N THR A 286 35.14 -98.99 -0.06
CA THR A 286 36.22 -98.63 0.86
C THR A 286 36.07 -97.20 1.36
N ARG A 287 36.27 -96.99 2.66
CA ARG A 287 36.47 -95.64 3.23
C ARG A 287 37.89 -95.15 2.99
N ASP A 288 38.22 -95.01 1.72
CA ASP A 288 39.52 -94.50 1.32
C ASP A 288 39.67 -93.00 1.65
N LEU A 289 40.88 -92.47 1.47
CA LEU A 289 41.19 -91.08 1.79
C LEU A 289 40.32 -90.08 1.02
N ALA A 290 39.92 -90.41 -0.22
CA ALA A 290 39.08 -89.54 -1.02
C ALA A 290 37.64 -89.51 -0.50
N GLU A 291 37.10 -90.63 -0.02
CA GLU A 291 35.77 -90.69 0.64
C GLU A 291 35.77 -89.81 1.90
N ILE A 292 36.79 -89.96 2.76
CA ILE A 292 36.94 -89.18 4.00
C ILE A 292 37.04 -87.68 3.70
N ASN A 293 37.78 -87.30 2.65
CA ASN A 293 37.92 -85.90 2.27
C ASN A 293 36.63 -85.31 1.71
N LEU A 294 35.88 -86.04 0.89
CA LEU A 294 34.56 -85.59 0.39
C LEU A 294 33.57 -85.37 1.54
N VAL A 295 33.55 -86.27 2.54
CA VAL A 295 32.71 -86.12 3.73
C VAL A 295 33.13 -84.91 4.57
N LYS A 296 34.42 -84.66 4.76
CA LYS A 296 34.88 -83.44 5.47
C LYS A 296 34.52 -82.17 4.72
N GLU A 297 34.65 -82.18 3.40
CA GLU A 297 34.36 -81.04 2.54
C GLU A 297 32.87 -80.67 2.58
N ILE A 298 31.96 -81.65 2.55
CA ILE A 298 30.52 -81.37 2.64
C ILE A 298 30.12 -80.73 3.97
N TYR A 299 30.63 -81.22 5.11
CA TYR A 299 30.37 -80.59 6.41
C TYR A 299 30.90 -79.15 6.47
N THR A 300 32.07 -78.91 5.87
CA THR A 300 32.67 -77.57 5.80
C THR A 300 31.80 -76.63 4.97
N LEU A 301 31.35 -77.08 3.79
CA LEU A 301 30.48 -76.29 2.91
C LEU A 301 29.11 -76.02 3.53
N GLN A 302 28.51 -77.00 4.21
CA GLN A 302 27.25 -76.81 4.95
C GLN A 302 27.37 -75.71 6.00
N LYS A 303 28.46 -75.68 6.76
CA LYS A 303 28.72 -74.62 7.75
C LYS A 303 28.87 -73.24 7.09
N ILE A 304 29.59 -73.17 5.97
CA ILE A 304 29.77 -71.91 5.22
C ILE A 304 28.43 -71.41 4.67
N VAL A 305 27.61 -72.28 4.07
CA VAL A 305 26.28 -71.93 3.55
C VAL A 305 25.36 -71.45 4.67
N ALA A 306 25.33 -72.14 5.81
CA ALA A 306 24.54 -71.73 6.97
C ALA A 306 24.94 -70.33 7.47
N ASN A 307 26.24 -70.03 7.54
CA ASN A 307 26.72 -68.70 7.90
C ASN A 307 26.31 -67.63 6.88
N LEU A 308 26.43 -67.91 5.58
CA LEU A 308 26.02 -66.98 4.52
C LEU A 308 24.51 -66.73 4.53
N GLN A 309 23.71 -67.77 4.79
CA GLN A 309 22.25 -67.65 4.96
C GLN A 309 21.90 -66.81 6.19
N GLN A 310 22.63 -66.97 7.30
CA GLN A 310 22.46 -66.12 8.48
C GLN A 310 22.75 -64.64 8.15
N MET A 311 23.88 -64.34 7.51
CA MET A 311 24.21 -62.98 7.07
C MET A 311 23.13 -62.39 6.14
N LEU A 312 22.56 -63.21 5.25
CA LEU A 312 21.47 -62.78 4.37
C LEU A 312 20.20 -62.42 5.17
N CYS A 313 19.88 -63.17 6.23
CA CYS A 313 18.74 -62.89 7.10
C CYS A 313 18.95 -61.59 7.89
N GLU A 314 20.15 -61.35 8.39
CA GLU A 314 20.51 -60.12 9.12
C GLU A 314 20.40 -58.87 8.25
N VAL A 315 20.76 -58.96 6.97
CA VAL A 315 20.67 -57.84 6.00
C VAL A 315 19.22 -57.55 5.55
N ARG A 316 18.28 -58.46 5.82
CA ARG A 316 16.87 -58.33 5.42
C ARG A 316 15.94 -57.78 6.51
N MET A 317 16.38 -57.77 7.77
CA MET A 317 15.62 -57.18 8.89
C MET A 317 15.81 -55.68 8.93
#